data_AF-A0AA37ST49-F1
#
_entry.id   AF-A0AA37ST49-F1
#
_cell.length_a   1.000
_cell.length_b   1.000
_cell.length_c   1.000
_cell.angle_alpha   90.00
_cell.angle_beta   90.00
_cell.angle_gamma   90.00
#
_symmetry.space_group_name_H-M   'P 1'
#
loop_
_entity.id
_entity.type
_entity.pdbx_description
1 polymer ?
#
loop_
_entity_poly.entity_id
_entity_poly.type
_entity_poly.pdbx_seq_one_letter_code
_entity_poly.pdbx_strand_id
1 'polypeptide(L)'
;MRKILFFFLAYLLTQSLNAQLLNSVVNVSPYFPDASTLFFDAGDVTVSGAVEYPLGAYAGYKAGCQIDVTDTQIIISGDATLFSPASFNGWVLEVISGVTITSAIVDPGSDYFPVVSLVNGRVEMNFEGITTVNGSTTTINIVSEPAVAVPTLSQWGVIALGLVILIFGVGSIKQRQKQIQLG
;
A
#
# COMPACT_ATOMS: atom_id res chain seq x y z
N MET A 1 -17.06 11.62 36.42
CA MET A 1 -16.54 10.39 35.75
C MET A 1 -16.86 10.28 34.25
N ARG A 2 -17.98 10.83 33.72
CA ARG A 2 -18.30 10.77 32.27
C ARG A 2 -17.31 11.42 31.29
N LYS A 3 -16.48 12.38 31.74
CA LYS A 3 -15.58 13.15 30.86
C LYS A 3 -14.25 12.44 30.51
N ILE A 4 -13.85 11.43 31.28
CA ILE A 4 -12.59 10.70 31.05
C ILE A 4 -12.74 9.64 29.94
N LEU A 5 -13.96 9.13 29.72
CA LEU A 5 -14.23 8.11 28.70
C LEU A 5 -14.20 8.69 27.26
N PHE A 6 -14.47 9.98 27.08
CA PHE A 6 -14.52 10.61 25.75
C PHE A 6 -13.13 10.92 25.17
N PHE A 7 -12.12 11.15 26.01
CA PHE A 7 -10.76 11.45 25.53
C PHE A 7 -10.02 10.19 25.03
N PHE A 8 -10.36 9.01 25.54
CA PHE A 8 -9.72 7.75 25.15
C PHE A 8 -10.17 7.25 23.77
N LEU A 9 -11.37 7.63 23.31
CA LEU A 9 -11.93 7.19 22.03
C LEU A 9 -11.38 7.99 20.85
N ALA A 10 -10.94 9.23 21.06
CA ALA A 10 -10.40 10.08 19.98
C ALA A 10 -8.95 9.73 19.59
N TYR A 11 -8.16 9.16 20.50
CA TYR A 11 -6.74 8.84 20.25
C TYR A 11 -6.55 7.55 19.44
N LEU A 12 -7.56 6.70 19.32
CA LEU A 12 -7.49 5.47 18.51
C LEU A 12 -7.71 5.68 17.00
N LEU A 13 -8.08 6.89 16.56
CA LEU A 13 -8.57 7.15 15.19
C LEU A 13 -7.54 7.84 14.26
N THR A 14 -6.30 8.05 14.69
CA THR A 14 -5.28 8.73 13.87
C THR A 14 -4.17 7.80 13.41
N GLN A 15 -4.51 6.64 12.83
CA GLN A 15 -3.53 5.92 12.01
C GLN A 15 -3.48 6.59 10.64
N SER A 16 -2.30 7.08 10.24
CA SER A 16 -2.12 7.68 8.92
C SER A 16 -2.39 6.63 7.85
N LEU A 17 -3.20 7.00 6.85
CA LEU A 17 -3.32 6.26 5.59
C LEU A 17 -2.00 6.41 4.82
N ASN A 18 -0.96 5.68 5.23
CA ASN A 18 0.12 5.38 4.31
C ASN A 18 -0.32 4.13 3.54
N ALA A 19 -0.06 4.10 2.24
CA ALA A 19 -0.08 2.82 1.53
C ALA A 19 0.89 1.88 2.28
N GLN A 20 0.41 0.70 2.66
CA GLN A 20 1.17 -0.24 3.50
C GLN A 20 1.77 -1.32 2.59
N LEU A 21 2.50 -0.89 1.54
CA LEU A 21 3.05 -1.85 0.58
C LEU A 21 4.21 -2.64 1.17
N LEU A 22 4.87 -2.18 2.23
CA LEU A 22 5.92 -2.96 2.90
C LEU A 22 5.43 -4.37 3.29
N ASN A 23 6.23 -5.37 2.92
CA ASN A 23 5.94 -6.80 3.03
C ASN A 23 4.84 -7.35 2.10
N SER A 24 4.27 -6.54 1.22
CA SER A 24 3.42 -7.04 0.14
C SER A 24 4.26 -7.78 -0.90
N VAL A 25 3.69 -8.78 -1.57
CA VAL A 25 4.29 -9.43 -2.73
C VAL A 25 3.69 -8.78 -3.97
N VAL A 26 4.55 -8.22 -4.82
CA VAL A 26 4.16 -7.51 -6.04
C VAL A 26 4.84 -8.12 -7.26
N ASN A 27 4.23 -7.92 -8.42
CA ASN A 27 4.83 -8.19 -9.72
C ASN A 27 4.73 -6.91 -10.56
N VAL A 28 5.87 -6.38 -11.02
CA VAL A 28 5.91 -5.26 -11.95
C VAL A 28 6.45 -5.75 -13.29
N SER A 29 5.56 -5.90 -14.27
CA SER A 29 5.91 -6.47 -15.57
C SER A 29 5.62 -5.52 -16.71
N PRO A 30 6.47 -5.45 -17.74
CA PRO A 30 6.19 -4.66 -18.94
C PRO A 30 5.12 -5.29 -19.82
N TYR A 31 4.27 -4.43 -20.38
CA TYR A 31 3.23 -4.78 -21.34
C TYR A 31 3.40 -3.95 -22.62
N PHE A 32 3.24 -4.60 -23.77
CA PHE A 32 3.37 -3.98 -25.09
C PHE A 32 2.84 -4.95 -26.17
N PRO A 33 2.10 -4.50 -27.20
CA PRO A 33 1.74 -3.11 -27.54
C PRO A 33 0.41 -2.63 -26.93
N ASP A 34 -0.17 -3.43 -26.04
CA ASP A 34 -1.42 -3.17 -25.33
C ASP A 34 -1.31 -3.65 -23.88
N ALA A 35 -2.24 -3.23 -23.01
CA ALA A 35 -2.23 -3.56 -21.59
C ALA A 35 -2.59 -5.03 -21.28
N SER A 36 -2.94 -5.82 -22.29
CA SER A 36 -3.28 -7.25 -22.16
C SER A 36 -2.18 -8.19 -22.65
N THR A 37 -1.19 -7.67 -23.36
CA THR A 37 -0.07 -8.43 -23.91
C THR A 37 1.16 -8.27 -23.02
N LEU A 38 1.36 -9.24 -22.13
CA LEU A 38 2.57 -9.35 -21.32
C LEU A 38 3.79 -9.46 -22.24
N PHE A 39 4.73 -8.53 -22.11
CA PHE A 39 5.95 -8.55 -22.91
C PHE A 39 7.03 -9.42 -22.25
N PHE A 40 7.21 -9.25 -20.95
CA PHE A 40 8.20 -9.97 -20.14
C PHE A 40 7.70 -10.06 -18.70
N ASP A 41 7.86 -11.22 -18.05
CA ASP A 41 7.56 -11.40 -16.63
C ASP A 41 8.83 -11.18 -15.80
N ALA A 42 8.83 -10.14 -14.97
CA ALA A 42 9.97 -9.85 -14.10
C ALA A 42 10.00 -10.68 -12.81
N GLY A 43 8.92 -11.41 -12.53
CA GLY A 43 8.75 -12.23 -11.33
C GLY A 43 8.26 -11.46 -10.10
N ASP A 44 7.77 -12.24 -9.14
CA ASP A 44 7.20 -11.75 -7.90
C ASP A 44 8.30 -11.39 -6.89
N VAL A 45 8.17 -10.23 -6.25
CA VAL A 45 9.12 -9.73 -5.25
C VAL A 45 8.39 -9.22 -4.01
N THR A 46 8.96 -9.45 -2.83
CA THR A 46 8.48 -8.84 -1.58
C THR A 46 9.02 -7.43 -1.45
N VAL A 47 8.12 -6.47 -1.25
CA VAL A 47 8.46 -5.07 -1.00
C VAL A 47 9.22 -4.94 0.32
N SER A 48 10.45 -4.45 0.27
CA SER A 48 11.38 -4.50 1.41
C SER A 48 12.08 -3.18 1.74
N GLY A 49 11.86 -2.13 0.94
CA GLY A 49 12.56 -0.85 1.06
C GLY A 49 13.96 -0.85 0.42
N ALA A 50 14.30 -1.90 -0.31
CA ALA A 50 15.41 -1.95 -1.26
C ALA A 50 14.81 -2.10 -2.67
N VAL A 51 15.52 -1.67 -3.72
CA VAL A 51 15.05 -1.74 -5.11
C VAL A 51 14.60 -3.16 -5.49
N GLU A 52 13.31 -3.34 -5.75
CA GLU A 52 12.72 -4.65 -6.09
C GLU A 52 13.16 -5.15 -7.47
N TYR A 53 13.30 -4.26 -8.45
CA TYR A 53 13.70 -4.59 -9.82
C TYR A 53 14.93 -3.78 -10.23
N PRO A 54 16.15 -4.23 -9.94
CA PRO A 54 17.38 -3.49 -10.22
C PRO A 54 17.67 -3.39 -11.72
N LEU A 55 18.66 -2.57 -12.10
CA LEU A 55 19.13 -2.45 -13.47
C LEU A 55 19.41 -3.82 -14.09
N GLY A 56 18.94 -4.02 -15.32
CA GLY A 56 19.03 -5.30 -16.03
C GLY A 56 17.89 -6.27 -15.75
N ALA A 57 17.00 -6.01 -14.78
CA ALA A 57 15.83 -6.85 -14.53
C ALA A 57 14.93 -6.97 -15.78
N TYR A 58 14.86 -5.92 -16.59
CA TYR A 58 14.05 -5.86 -17.82
C TYR A 58 14.89 -6.00 -19.09
N ALA A 59 15.85 -6.92 -19.12
CA ALA A 59 16.80 -7.08 -20.23
C ALA A 59 16.16 -7.18 -21.63
N GLY A 60 14.96 -7.77 -21.74
CA GLY A 60 14.23 -7.91 -23.01
C GLY A 60 13.48 -6.66 -23.46
N TYR A 61 13.23 -5.71 -22.56
CA TYR A 61 12.34 -4.56 -22.80
C TYR A 61 13.09 -3.23 -22.67
N LYS A 62 13.50 -2.88 -21.45
CA LYS A 62 14.22 -1.65 -21.10
C LYS A 62 15.31 -1.95 -20.07
N ALA A 63 16.42 -2.52 -20.54
CA ALA A 63 17.50 -3.01 -19.67
C ALA A 63 18.11 -1.93 -18.76
N GLY A 64 18.10 -0.66 -19.18
CA GLY A 64 18.58 0.47 -18.40
C GLY A 64 17.56 1.06 -17.41
N CYS A 65 16.38 0.46 -17.27
CA CYS A 65 15.41 0.82 -16.25
C CYS A 65 15.54 -0.04 -15.00
N GLN A 66 15.29 0.58 -13.85
CA GLN A 66 15.05 -0.08 -12.57
C GLN A 66 13.74 0.44 -11.97
N ILE A 67 13.11 -0.37 -11.14
CA ILE A 67 11.87 -0.03 -10.44
C ILE A 67 12.03 -0.34 -8.96
N ASP A 68 11.78 0.66 -8.13
CA ASP A 68 11.76 0.60 -6.67
C ASP A 68 10.32 0.81 -6.20
N VAL A 69 9.75 -0.19 -5.54
CA VAL A 69 8.42 -0.15 -4.95
C VAL A 69 8.60 0.09 -3.46
N THR A 70 8.34 1.31 -3.02
CA THR A 70 8.40 1.68 -1.61
C THR A 70 7.07 1.43 -0.90
N ASP A 71 6.97 1.80 0.37
CA ASP A 71 5.70 1.72 1.12
C ASP A 71 4.56 2.49 0.42
N THR A 72 4.89 3.67 -0.15
CA THR A 72 3.86 4.61 -0.67
C THR A 72 4.06 5.05 -2.11
N GLN A 73 5.11 4.58 -2.77
CA GLN A 73 5.49 5.07 -4.09
C GLN A 73 6.05 3.96 -4.96
N ILE A 74 5.85 4.07 -6.26
CA ILE A 74 6.62 3.36 -7.28
C ILE A 74 7.56 4.37 -7.90
N ILE A 75 8.86 4.10 -7.90
CA ILE A 75 9.89 4.96 -8.46
C ILE A 75 10.52 4.21 -9.63
N ILE A 76 10.42 4.79 -10.82
CA ILE A 76 11.00 4.23 -12.04
C ILE A 76 12.11 5.18 -12.47
N SER A 77 13.34 4.68 -12.49
CA SER A 77 14.49 5.40 -13.01
C SER A 77 15.07 4.65 -14.20
N GLY A 78 15.50 5.41 -15.21
CA GLY A 78 15.86 4.83 -16.50
C GLY A 78 16.94 5.57 -17.26
N ASP A 79 17.41 4.91 -18.31
CA ASP A 79 18.29 5.49 -19.31
C ASP A 79 17.51 6.38 -20.30
N ALA A 80 18.25 7.04 -21.20
CA ALA A 80 17.66 7.83 -22.27
C ALA A 80 17.04 6.89 -23.31
N THR A 81 15.71 6.85 -23.35
CA THR A 81 14.95 5.88 -24.12
C THR A 81 13.70 6.56 -24.70
N LEU A 82 13.35 6.21 -25.95
CA LEU A 82 12.02 6.46 -26.49
C LEU A 82 11.12 5.25 -26.23
N PHE A 83 9.93 5.49 -25.69
CA PHE A 83 8.84 4.53 -25.67
C PHE A 83 8.07 4.64 -26.98
N SER A 84 8.20 3.62 -27.83
CA SER A 84 7.51 3.54 -29.13
C SER A 84 6.01 3.81 -28.99
N PRO A 85 5.37 4.57 -29.90
CA PRO A 85 3.93 4.77 -29.91
C PRO A 85 3.16 3.45 -30.05
N ALA A 86 2.16 3.22 -29.20
CA ALA A 86 1.31 2.03 -29.18
C ALA A 86 0.14 2.25 -28.20
N SER A 87 -0.92 1.43 -28.25
CA SER A 87 -2.04 1.58 -27.30
C SER A 87 -1.61 1.49 -25.83
N PHE A 88 -0.55 0.73 -25.56
CA PHE A 88 0.15 0.70 -24.28
C PHE A 88 1.62 0.36 -24.51
N ASN A 89 2.51 1.10 -23.87
CA ASN A 89 3.94 0.80 -23.84
C ASN A 89 4.48 1.20 -22.46
N GLY A 90 4.54 0.25 -21.53
CA GLY A 90 4.85 0.60 -20.16
C GLY A 90 4.88 -0.59 -19.22
N TRP A 91 4.58 -0.36 -17.95
CA TRP A 91 4.58 -1.37 -16.90
C TRP A 91 3.23 -1.49 -16.23
N VAL A 92 2.94 -2.67 -15.72
CA VAL A 92 1.79 -2.93 -14.87
C VAL A 92 2.28 -3.47 -13.54
N LEU A 93 1.89 -2.82 -12.45
CA LEU A 93 2.08 -3.34 -11.10
C LEU A 93 0.84 -4.11 -10.67
N GLU A 94 1.05 -5.34 -10.22
CA GLU A 94 0.04 -6.22 -9.63
C GLU A 94 0.44 -6.60 -8.20
N VAL A 95 -0.48 -6.44 -7.26
CA VAL A 95 -0.27 -6.90 -5.88
C VAL A 95 -0.77 -8.35 -5.77
N ILE A 96 0.15 -9.29 -5.68
CA ILE A 96 -0.12 -10.73 -5.58
C ILE A 96 -0.65 -11.08 -4.18
N SER A 97 -0.07 -10.45 -3.14
CA SER A 97 -0.58 -10.53 -1.77
C SER A 97 -0.21 -9.28 -0.98
N GLY A 98 -1.11 -8.81 -0.11
CA GLY A 98 -0.90 -7.61 0.69
C GLY A 98 -2.10 -6.67 0.67
N VAL A 99 -1.83 -5.36 0.65
CA VAL A 99 -2.88 -4.33 0.60
C VAL A 99 -3.49 -4.17 -0.79
N THR A 100 -4.73 -3.68 -0.84
CA THR A 100 -5.37 -3.30 -2.10
C THR A 100 -5.08 -1.84 -2.41
N ILE A 101 -4.51 -1.57 -3.59
CA ILE A 101 -4.29 -0.21 -4.08
C ILE A 101 -5.63 0.38 -4.52
N THR A 102 -5.93 1.60 -4.06
CA THR A 102 -7.17 2.32 -4.37
C THR A 102 -6.96 3.55 -5.23
N SER A 103 -5.75 4.10 -5.28
CA SER A 103 -5.40 5.11 -6.27
C SER A 103 -3.89 5.13 -6.53
N ALA A 104 -3.53 5.59 -7.72
CA ALA A 104 -2.16 5.84 -8.14
C ALA A 104 -2.13 7.14 -8.94
N ILE A 105 -1.19 8.03 -8.63
CA ILE A 105 -1.05 9.32 -9.32
C ILE A 105 0.43 9.65 -9.50
N VAL A 106 0.80 10.16 -10.67
CA VAL A 106 2.17 10.62 -10.92
C VAL A 106 2.48 11.80 -10.01
N ASP A 107 3.64 11.77 -9.38
CA ASP A 107 4.16 12.88 -8.58
C ASP A 107 4.44 14.08 -9.50
N PRO A 108 3.92 15.29 -9.20
CA PRO A 108 4.18 16.50 -9.99
C PRO A 108 5.66 16.86 -10.12
N GLY A 109 6.52 16.37 -9.23
CA GLY A 109 7.98 16.53 -9.28
C GLY A 109 8.72 15.54 -10.17
N SER A 110 8.01 14.63 -10.86
CA SER A 110 8.62 13.68 -11.81
C SER A 110 9.23 14.38 -13.03
N ASP A 111 10.28 13.79 -13.59
CA ASP A 111 10.93 14.29 -14.81
C ASP A 111 10.11 14.00 -16.08
N TYR A 112 9.24 12.99 -16.04
CA TYR A 112 8.33 12.60 -17.11
C TYR A 112 7.03 12.04 -16.54
N PHE A 113 5.95 12.06 -17.34
CA PHE A 113 4.58 11.88 -16.86
C PHE A 113 3.85 10.78 -17.65
N PRO A 114 3.91 9.50 -17.23
CA PRO A 114 3.07 8.47 -17.82
C PRO A 114 1.59 8.74 -17.57
N VAL A 115 0.74 8.17 -18.42
CA VAL A 115 -0.69 8.03 -18.09
C VAL A 115 -0.81 6.86 -17.11
N VAL A 116 -1.28 7.15 -15.90
CA VAL A 116 -1.50 6.15 -14.84
C VAL A 116 -2.99 5.89 -14.68
N SER A 117 -3.36 4.62 -14.61
CA SER A 117 -4.74 4.20 -14.33
C SER A 117 -4.77 2.98 -13.42
N LEU A 118 -5.88 2.82 -12.69
CA LEU A 118 -6.14 1.65 -11.85
C LEU A 118 -7.22 0.80 -12.51
N VAL A 119 -6.85 -0.39 -12.99
CA VAL A 119 -7.74 -1.30 -13.72
C VAL A 119 -7.74 -2.65 -13.02
N ASN A 120 -8.91 -3.05 -12.49
CA ASN A 120 -9.06 -4.33 -11.78
C ASN A 120 -8.05 -4.55 -10.64
N GLY A 121 -7.69 -3.48 -9.90
CA GLY A 121 -6.70 -3.55 -8.81
C GLY A 121 -5.24 -3.54 -9.25
N ARG A 122 -4.97 -3.38 -10.55
CA ARG A 122 -3.62 -3.28 -11.14
C ARG A 122 -3.33 -1.83 -11.48
N VAL A 123 -2.11 -1.38 -11.21
CA VAL A 123 -1.66 -0.03 -11.59
C VAL A 123 -1.01 -0.12 -12.95
N GLU A 124 -1.70 0.40 -13.96
CA GLU A 124 -1.21 0.47 -15.34
C GLU A 124 -0.52 1.81 -15.57
N MET A 125 0.74 1.76 -15.99
CA MET A 125 1.60 2.94 -16.19
C MET A 125 2.03 2.98 -17.66
N ASN A 126 1.34 3.79 -18.46
CA ASN A 126 1.56 3.88 -19.90
C ASN A 126 2.53 5.01 -20.26
N PHE A 127 3.64 4.65 -20.90
CA PHE A 127 4.70 5.58 -21.30
C PHE A 127 4.72 5.83 -22.82
N GLU A 128 3.71 5.39 -23.58
CA GLU A 128 3.73 5.53 -25.03
C GLU A 128 4.04 6.97 -25.50
N GLY A 129 4.98 7.10 -26.43
CA GLY A 129 5.41 8.38 -26.96
C GLY A 129 6.29 9.24 -26.03
N ILE A 130 6.56 8.79 -24.81
CA ILE A 130 7.45 9.51 -23.88
C ILE A 130 8.91 9.29 -24.28
N THR A 131 9.70 10.35 -24.25
CA THR A 131 11.16 10.30 -24.35
C THR A 131 11.77 10.60 -23.00
N THR A 132 12.56 9.69 -22.46
CA THR A 132 13.30 9.88 -21.21
C THR A 132 14.73 10.35 -21.49
N VAL A 133 15.35 10.95 -20.49
CA VAL A 133 16.78 11.28 -20.49
C VAL A 133 17.51 10.44 -19.45
N ASN A 134 18.82 10.26 -19.61
CA ASN A 134 19.58 9.43 -18.69
C ASN A 134 19.53 9.99 -17.27
N GLY A 135 19.15 9.15 -16.30
CA GLY A 135 19.00 9.53 -14.90
C GLY A 135 17.66 10.19 -14.56
N SER A 136 16.76 10.33 -15.54
CA SER A 136 15.41 10.81 -15.26
C SER A 136 14.61 9.80 -14.44
N THR A 137 13.74 10.31 -13.59
CA THR A 137 12.91 9.52 -12.70
C THR A 137 11.44 9.92 -12.81
N THR A 138 10.54 8.95 -12.80
CA THR A 138 9.12 9.18 -12.51
C THR A 138 8.77 8.52 -11.19
N THR A 139 7.99 9.22 -10.38
CA THR A 139 7.48 8.72 -9.11
C THR A 139 5.97 8.66 -9.19
N ILE A 140 5.37 7.56 -8.73
CA ILE A 140 3.94 7.36 -8.72
C ILE A 140 3.55 7.16 -7.26
N ASN A 141 2.80 8.11 -6.73
CA ASN A 141 2.27 8.06 -5.38
C ASN A 141 1.09 7.08 -5.34
N ILE A 142 1.13 6.16 -4.39
CA ILE A 142 0.16 5.10 -4.19
C ILE A 142 -0.64 5.37 -2.92
N VAL A 143 -1.96 5.17 -3.01
CA VAL A 143 -2.85 5.08 -1.86
C VAL A 143 -3.42 3.68 -1.84
N SER A 144 -3.35 3.02 -0.68
CA SER A 144 -3.97 1.71 -0.46
C SER A 144 -5.06 1.82 0.58
N GLU A 145 -6.02 0.90 0.54
CA GLU A 145 -6.82 0.65 1.73
C GLU A 145 -5.90 0.10 2.82
N PRO A 146 -5.96 0.66 4.06
CA PRO A 146 -5.22 0.10 5.15
C PRO A 146 -5.68 -1.35 5.36
N ALA A 147 -4.74 -2.24 5.67
CA ALA A 147 -5.12 -3.56 6.15
C ALA A 147 -6.08 -3.36 7.34
N VAL A 148 -7.16 -4.14 7.40
CA VAL A 148 -8.12 -4.07 8.51
C VAL A 148 -7.33 -4.16 9.80
N ALA A 149 -7.39 -3.09 10.61
CA ALA A 149 -6.56 -2.98 11.80
C ALA A 149 -6.79 -4.19 12.71
N VAL A 150 -5.82 -5.11 12.74
CA VAL A 150 -5.84 -6.23 13.67
C VAL A 150 -5.49 -5.68 15.04
N PRO A 151 -6.32 -5.90 16.08
CA PRO A 151 -5.99 -5.41 17.40
C PRO A 151 -4.62 -5.94 17.83
N THR A 152 -3.74 -5.03 18.23
CA THR A 152 -2.41 -5.38 18.75
C THR A 152 -2.56 -6.16 20.05
N LEU A 153 -1.52 -6.89 20.48
CA LEU A 153 -1.54 -7.60 21.77
C LEU A 153 -1.85 -6.67 22.94
N SER A 154 -1.41 -5.42 22.90
CA SER A 154 -1.75 -4.43 23.93
C SER A 154 -3.22 -4.02 23.88
N GLN A 155 -3.79 -3.86 22.68
CA GLN A 155 -5.24 -3.62 22.51
C GLN A 155 -6.05 -4.82 23.01
N TRP A 156 -5.63 -6.05 22.71
CA TRP A 156 -6.23 -7.27 23.29
C TRP A 156 -6.14 -7.29 24.81
N GLY A 157 -4.99 -6.88 25.37
CA GLY A 157 -4.81 -6.75 26.81
C GLY A 157 -5.79 -5.77 27.44
N VAL A 158 -6.02 -4.62 26.82
CA VAL A 158 -7.01 -3.63 27.29
C VAL A 158 -8.44 -4.16 27.16
N ILE A 159 -8.77 -4.84 26.05
CA ILE A 159 -10.08 -5.47 25.86
C ILE A 159 -10.33 -6.53 26.95
N ALA A 160 -9.34 -7.40 27.20
CA ALA A 160 -9.41 -8.43 28.22
C ALA A 160 -9.56 -7.83 29.63
N LEU A 161 -8.78 -6.80 29.95
CA LEU A 161 -8.88 -6.10 31.22
C LEU A 161 -10.24 -5.43 31.41
N GLY A 162 -10.77 -4.79 30.36
CA GLY A 162 -12.10 -4.20 30.35
C GLY A 162 -13.19 -5.23 30.64
N LEU A 163 -13.10 -6.41 30.03
CA LEU A 163 -14.00 -7.54 30.29
C LEU A 163 -13.92 -8.01 31.75
N VAL A 164 -12.70 -8.15 32.29
CA VAL A 164 -12.47 -8.52 33.69
C VAL A 164 -13.13 -7.52 34.63
N ILE A 165 -12.90 -6.22 34.44
CA ILE A 165 -13.49 -5.16 35.26
C ILE A 165 -15.02 -5.19 35.18
N LEU A 166 -15.59 -5.46 34.00
CA LEU A 166 -17.04 -5.52 33.81
C LEU A 166 -17.65 -6.72 34.57
N ILE A 167 -17.03 -7.90 34.50
CA ILE A 167 -17.49 -9.09 35.22
C ILE A 167 -17.46 -8.86 36.73
N PHE A 168 -16.33 -8.40 37.27
CA PHE A 168 -16.18 -8.16 38.72
C PHE A 168 -17.01 -6.96 39.20
N GLY A 169 -17.14 -5.92 38.40
CA GLY A 169 -17.97 -4.76 38.69
C GLY A 169 -19.45 -5.12 38.81
N VAL A 170 -20.00 -5.87 37.85
CA VAL A 170 -21.40 -6.34 37.89
C VAL A 170 -21.64 -7.28 39.07
N GLY A 171 -20.70 -8.18 39.36
CA GLY A 171 -20.77 -9.07 40.53
C GLY A 171 -20.85 -8.29 41.84
N SER A 172 -20.01 -7.28 42.00
CA SER A 172 -19.95 -6.43 43.20
C SER A 172 -21.25 -5.64 43.44
N ILE A 173 -21.86 -5.11 42.37
CA ILE A 173 -23.14 -4.39 42.45
C ILE A 173 -24.26 -5.33 42.91
N LYS A 174 -24.35 -6.54 42.33
CA LYS A 174 -25.37 -7.53 42.71
C LYS A 174 -25.24 -7.96 44.17
N GLN A 175 -24.01 -8.14 44.67
CA GLN A 175 -23.78 -8.45 46.08
C GLN A 175 -24.28 -7.33 47.02
N ARG A 176 -24.01 -6.07 46.66
CA ARG A 176 -24.47 -4.93 47.44
C ARG A 176 -26.00 -4.81 47.48
N GLN A 177 -26.68 -5.09 46.37
CA GLN A 177 -28.14 -5.10 46.33
C GLN A 177 -28.76 -6.17 47.24
N LYS A 178 -28.15 -7.36 47.31
CA LYS A 178 -28.62 -8.42 48.23
C LYS A 178 -28.49 -8.02 49.71
N GLN A 179 -27.42 -7.33 50.08
CA GLN A 179 -27.22 -6.86 51.46
C GLN A 179 -28.28 -5.85 51.88
N ILE A 180 -28.70 -4.96 50.97
CA ILE A 180 -29.75 -3.95 51.25
C ILE A 180 -31.12 -4.61 51.45
N GLN A 181 -31.41 -5.75 50.81
CA GLN A 181 -32.69 -6.44 50.96
C GLN A 181 -32.81 -7.24 52.27
N LEU A 182 -31.69 -7.48 52.97
CA LEU A 182 -31.63 -8.32 54.17
C LEU A 182 -31.53 -7.51 55.48
N GLY A 183 -31.32 -6.19 55.40
CA GLY A 183 -31.29 -5.28 56.54
C GLY A 183 -32.53 -4.42 56.58
#